data_AF-A0AAD2FWP0-F1
#
_entry.id   AF-A0AAD2FWP0-F1
#
_cell.length_a   1.000
_cell.length_b   1.000
_cell.length_c   1.000
_cell.angle_alpha   90.00
_cell.angle_beta   90.00
_cell.angle_gamma   90.00
#
_symmetry.space_group_name_H-M   'P 1'
#
loop_
_entity.id
_entity.type
_entity.pdbx_description
1 polymer ?
#
loop_
_entity_poly.entity_id
_entity_poly.type
_entity_poly.pdbx_seq_one_letter_code
_entity_poly.pdbx_strand_id
1 'polypeptide(L)'
;MTSTDEDPAAEITAAFGTFDLDEEADDNDNKPTIDSYDPFGVGAPLASEPKKVSPEKKKSPVKKISPEKKDPPKKYLAKDVAPNSVPPLISINFKIHEEISSIAIMDPEMEGASEIFVQGGVMAQMTSSDAHKNSPWFLDAKTKTGEIVDVTPNVSYSKKWDAQKGQRKKASVITIPKATVGFVPIASYYFKETIEHMPLLLERRVTRKGDIVQVAVQVRSKLTNLYDLTDLSITLALPDPVIGEDVEVNVGEGIYEPVKRVITWKLSALQKGDSFMVSVRCLVNDDADDALLKFPIVLRCSSLDQISTGDFKAVEATGYPAAISSEVISRTFRLIHRVK
;
A
#
# COMPACT_ATOMS: atom_id res chain seq x y z
N MET A 1 73.06 -4.72 -20.82
CA MET A 1 71.83 -4.33 -20.12
C MET A 1 70.68 -4.69 -21.05
N THR A 2 70.19 -5.92 -20.87
CA THR A 2 68.79 -6.26 -20.48
C THR A 2 67.88 -6.22 -21.71
N SER A 3 67.84 -7.33 -22.46
CA SER A 3 66.94 -8.49 -22.28
C SER A 3 65.55 -8.20 -22.87
N THR A 4 65.37 -8.63 -24.11
CA THR A 4 64.09 -8.80 -24.79
C THR A 4 63.46 -10.09 -24.27
N ASP A 5 62.42 -9.96 -23.44
CA ASP A 5 61.55 -11.06 -23.06
C ASP A 5 60.43 -11.20 -24.10
N GLU A 6 60.45 -12.36 -24.76
CA GLU A 6 59.30 -13.03 -25.34
C GLU A 6 58.40 -13.55 -24.20
N ASP A 7 57.07 -13.48 -24.34
CA ASP A 7 56.14 -14.62 -24.13
C ASP A 7 54.65 -14.19 -24.30
N PRO A 8 53.65 -15.12 -24.42
CA PRO A 8 52.95 -15.28 -25.68
C PRO A 8 51.41 -15.20 -25.56
N ALA A 9 50.77 -15.38 -26.72
CA ALA A 9 49.34 -15.57 -26.89
C ALA A 9 48.77 -16.70 -26.01
N ALA A 10 47.67 -16.40 -25.30
CA ALA A 10 46.81 -17.40 -24.69
C ALA A 10 45.56 -17.59 -25.57
N GLU A 11 45.58 -18.66 -26.37
CA GLU A 11 44.38 -19.34 -26.84
C GLU A 11 43.60 -19.90 -25.64
N ILE A 12 42.30 -19.59 -25.56
CA ILE A 12 41.37 -20.34 -24.72
C ILE A 12 40.38 -21.01 -25.67
N THR A 13 40.63 -22.30 -25.87
CA THR A 13 39.81 -23.24 -26.63
C THR A 13 39.43 -24.37 -25.67
N ALA A 14 38.14 -24.50 -25.32
CA ALA A 14 37.44 -25.67 -24.73
C ALA A 14 36.19 -25.14 -23.98
N ALA A 15 35.00 -25.74 -24.01
CA ALA A 15 34.51 -26.99 -24.58
C ALA A 15 33.00 -26.85 -24.81
N PHE A 16 32.53 -27.09 -26.03
CA PHE A 16 31.13 -27.41 -26.27
C PHE A 16 30.98 -28.92 -26.10
N GLY A 17 30.31 -29.33 -25.03
CA GLY A 17 29.88 -30.71 -24.85
C GLY A 17 28.79 -31.04 -25.85
N THR A 18 29.06 -32.01 -26.71
CA THR A 18 28.09 -32.72 -27.53
C THR A 18 27.16 -33.51 -26.61
N PHE A 19 25.86 -33.20 -26.68
CA PHE A 19 24.80 -33.98 -26.03
C PHE A 19 24.25 -34.93 -27.10
N ASP A 20 24.69 -36.18 -27.06
CA ASP A 20 24.10 -37.28 -27.81
C ASP A 20 22.75 -37.62 -27.14
N LEU A 21 21.67 -37.46 -27.90
CA LEU A 21 20.35 -37.99 -27.53
C LEU A 21 20.16 -39.30 -28.31
N ASP A 22 20.42 -40.42 -27.63
CA ASP A 22 20.00 -41.72 -28.10
C ASP A 22 18.47 -41.82 -27.96
N GLU A 23 17.88 -42.07 -29.12
CA GLU A 23 16.47 -42.29 -29.41
C GLU A 23 16.19 -43.78 -29.21
N GLU A 24 15.56 -44.15 -28.08
CA GLU A 24 14.89 -45.46 -27.97
C GLU A 24 13.39 -45.27 -27.79
N ALA A 25 12.67 -45.75 -28.80
CA ALA A 25 11.24 -45.87 -28.84
C ALA A 25 10.80 -47.07 -28.01
N ASP A 26 9.96 -46.82 -27.00
CA ASP A 26 9.16 -47.86 -26.35
C ASP A 26 7.68 -47.61 -26.67
N ASP A 27 7.17 -48.43 -27.57
CA ASP A 27 5.75 -48.68 -27.79
C ASP A 27 5.17 -49.29 -26.51
N ASN A 28 4.24 -48.60 -25.87
CA ASN A 28 3.39 -49.23 -24.87
C ASN A 28 1.94 -48.76 -25.00
N ASP A 29 1.14 -49.66 -25.58
CA ASP A 29 -0.31 -49.69 -25.52
C ASP A 29 -0.80 -49.53 -24.08
N ASN A 30 -1.49 -48.42 -23.78
CA ASN A 30 -2.33 -48.38 -22.58
C ASN A 30 -3.61 -47.56 -22.79
N LYS A 31 -4.71 -48.16 -22.33
CA LYS A 31 -6.10 -47.71 -22.45
C LYS A 31 -6.34 -46.35 -21.78
N PRO A 32 -7.36 -45.58 -22.22
CA PRO A 32 -7.71 -44.32 -21.58
C PRO A 32 -8.44 -44.57 -20.26
N THR A 33 -7.71 -44.50 -19.16
CA THR A 33 -8.28 -44.19 -17.84
C THR A 33 -8.40 -42.68 -17.72
N ILE A 34 -9.65 -42.20 -17.62
CA ILE A 34 -9.97 -40.82 -17.25
C ILE A 34 -9.57 -40.65 -15.78
N ASP A 35 -8.32 -40.28 -15.56
CA ASP A 35 -7.83 -39.75 -14.28
C ASP A 35 -7.62 -38.25 -14.44
N SER A 36 -8.63 -37.51 -13.97
CA SER A 36 -8.56 -36.08 -13.70
C SER A 36 -7.60 -35.85 -12.52
N TYR A 37 -6.31 -35.91 -12.81
CA TYR A 37 -5.26 -35.53 -11.86
C TYR A 37 -5.22 -34.00 -11.77
N ASP A 38 -5.88 -33.47 -10.74
CA ASP A 38 -5.70 -32.09 -10.26
C ASP A 38 -4.59 -32.10 -9.20
N PRO A 39 -3.35 -31.72 -9.53
CA PRO A 39 -2.21 -31.77 -8.60
C PRO A 39 -2.30 -30.74 -7.47
N PHE A 40 -3.32 -29.88 -7.42
CA PHE A 40 -3.43 -28.83 -6.40
C PHE A 40 -4.76 -28.80 -5.64
N GLY A 41 -5.73 -29.66 -5.96
CA GLY A 41 -6.90 -29.94 -5.12
C GLY A 41 -7.65 -28.70 -4.62
N VAL A 42 -7.82 -27.69 -5.48
CA VAL A 42 -8.43 -26.42 -5.09
C VAL A 42 -9.93 -26.51 -5.33
N GLY A 43 -10.65 -26.93 -4.28
CA GLY A 43 -12.11 -27.03 -4.28
C GLY A 43 -12.77 -25.71 -4.71
N ALA A 44 -13.79 -25.83 -5.57
CA ALA A 44 -14.58 -24.70 -6.06
C ALA A 44 -15.24 -23.90 -4.92
N PRO A 45 -15.16 -22.56 -4.90
CA PRO A 45 -15.86 -21.76 -3.91
C PRO A 45 -17.37 -21.63 -4.23
N LEU A 46 -18.17 -21.83 -3.17
CA LEU A 46 -19.62 -21.67 -3.14
C LEU A 46 -20.04 -20.23 -3.47
N ALA A 47 -20.87 -20.09 -4.50
CA ALA A 47 -21.56 -18.84 -4.83
C ALA A 47 -22.56 -18.47 -3.72
N SER A 48 -22.49 -17.23 -3.24
CA SER A 48 -23.53 -16.63 -2.39
C SER A 48 -24.13 -15.40 -3.06
N GLU A 49 -25.46 -15.38 -3.15
CA GLU A 49 -26.24 -14.33 -3.80
C GLU A 49 -26.29 -13.03 -2.97
N PRO A 50 -26.28 -11.84 -3.61
CA PRO A 50 -26.44 -10.58 -2.92
C PRO A 50 -27.92 -10.25 -2.65
N LYS A 51 -28.25 -9.97 -1.39
CA LYS A 51 -29.56 -9.41 -0.98
C LYS A 51 -29.68 -7.93 -1.39
N LYS A 52 -30.69 -7.65 -2.22
CA LYS A 52 -31.25 -6.32 -2.49
C LYS A 52 -31.76 -5.65 -1.22
N VAL A 53 -31.30 -4.43 -0.94
CA VAL A 53 -32.01 -3.48 -0.06
C VAL A 53 -31.95 -2.09 -0.69
N SER A 54 -33.13 -1.56 -1.00
CA SER A 54 -33.42 -0.15 -1.31
C SER A 54 -34.78 0.18 -0.65
N PRO A 55 -35.23 1.44 -0.64
CA PRO A 55 -34.64 2.66 -0.04
C PRO A 55 -35.68 3.39 0.83
N GLU A 56 -35.31 4.31 1.74
CA GLU A 56 -36.24 5.42 2.06
C GLU A 56 -35.64 6.69 2.67
N LYS A 57 -36.27 7.80 2.27
CA LYS A 57 -35.94 9.22 2.44
C LYS A 57 -36.19 9.71 3.86
N LYS A 58 -35.47 10.78 4.26
CA LYS A 58 -36.06 11.94 4.97
C LYS A 58 -35.19 13.19 4.78
N LYS A 59 -35.73 14.16 4.04
CA LYS A 59 -35.21 15.54 3.94
C LYS A 59 -35.67 16.31 5.16
N SER A 60 -34.74 16.89 5.91
CA SER A 60 -35.02 17.86 6.99
C SER A 60 -34.79 19.29 6.51
N PRO A 61 -35.50 20.30 7.07
CA PRO A 61 -35.46 21.67 6.59
C PRO A 61 -34.23 22.43 7.12
N VAL A 62 -33.59 23.18 6.23
CA VAL A 62 -32.46 24.07 6.50
C VAL A 62 -32.94 25.30 7.28
N LYS A 63 -32.55 25.40 8.56
CA LYS A 63 -32.69 26.63 9.37
C LYS A 63 -31.54 27.59 9.01
N LYS A 64 -31.89 28.78 8.50
CA LYS A 64 -30.97 29.91 8.35
C LYS A 64 -30.55 30.40 9.74
N ILE A 65 -29.28 30.18 10.09
CA ILE A 65 -28.64 30.72 11.29
C ILE A 65 -28.09 32.10 10.93
N SER A 66 -28.51 33.11 11.69
CA SER A 66 -28.01 34.48 11.56
C SER A 66 -26.59 34.58 12.13
N PRO A 67 -25.71 35.45 11.58
CA PRO A 67 -24.33 35.57 12.03
C PRO A 67 -24.27 36.20 13.42
N GLU A 68 -23.95 35.38 14.42
CA GLU A 68 -23.69 35.80 15.79
C GLU A 68 -22.38 36.60 15.83
N LYS A 69 -22.44 37.83 16.36
CA LYS A 69 -21.28 38.69 16.57
C LYS A 69 -20.32 37.99 17.55
N LYS A 70 -19.21 37.47 17.03
CA LYS A 70 -18.13 36.91 17.86
C LYS A 70 -17.39 38.05 18.54
N ASP A 71 -17.51 38.12 19.86
CA ASP A 71 -16.60 38.89 20.69
C ASP A 71 -15.15 38.44 20.45
N PRO A 72 -14.17 39.36 20.49
CA PRO A 72 -12.77 39.02 20.31
C PRO A 72 -12.33 38.02 21.41
N PRO A 73 -11.55 36.98 21.06
CA PRO A 73 -11.13 35.97 22.02
C PRO A 73 -10.29 36.62 23.12
N LYS A 74 -10.82 36.61 24.35
CA LYS A 74 -10.08 37.01 25.55
C LYS A 74 -8.79 36.18 25.60
N LYS A 75 -7.63 36.84 25.61
CA LYS A 75 -6.34 36.20 25.81
C LYS A 75 -6.26 35.73 27.27
N TYR A 76 -6.62 34.48 27.52
CA TYR A 76 -6.40 33.83 28.81
C TYR A 76 -4.91 33.55 28.96
N LEU A 77 -4.21 34.40 29.70
CA LEU A 77 -2.89 34.07 30.24
C LEU A 77 -3.09 32.96 31.29
N ALA A 78 -2.25 31.92 31.24
CA ALA A 78 -2.33 30.71 32.06
C ALA A 78 -2.02 30.93 33.57
N LYS A 79 -2.42 32.07 34.15
CA LYS A 79 -2.03 32.46 35.51
C LYS A 79 -3.01 32.08 36.63
N ASP A 80 -4.21 31.57 36.31
CA ASP A 80 -5.25 31.31 37.31
C ASP A 80 -5.66 29.83 37.41
N VAL A 81 -4.68 28.92 37.39
CA VAL A 81 -4.95 27.53 37.82
C VAL A 81 -4.76 27.49 39.34
N ALA A 82 -5.86 27.30 40.07
CA ALA A 82 -5.81 27.13 41.52
C ALA A 82 -4.80 26.02 41.86
N PRO A 83 -3.85 26.25 42.79
CA PRO A 83 -2.69 25.37 43.02
C PRO A 83 -3.04 23.93 43.45
N ASN A 84 -4.32 23.59 43.65
CA ASN A 84 -4.81 22.29 44.09
C ASN A 84 -5.71 21.57 43.08
N SER A 85 -5.86 22.05 41.84
CA SER A 85 -6.67 21.32 40.85
C SER A 85 -5.87 20.15 40.26
N VAL A 86 -6.40 18.93 40.40
CA VAL A 86 -5.84 17.73 39.75
C VAL A 86 -5.76 17.96 38.24
N PRO A 87 -4.62 17.66 37.57
CA PRO A 87 -4.51 17.78 36.12
C PRO A 87 -5.61 17.00 35.41
N PRO A 88 -6.21 17.53 34.33
CA PRO A 88 -7.21 16.79 33.57
C PRO A 88 -6.62 15.53 32.96
N LEU A 89 -7.40 14.46 32.99
CA LEU A 89 -7.11 13.23 32.26
C LEU A 89 -7.58 13.41 30.82
N ILE A 90 -6.72 13.05 29.87
CA ILE A 90 -6.98 13.10 28.44
C ILE A 90 -6.75 11.70 27.87
N SER A 91 -7.69 11.23 27.06
CA SER A 91 -7.52 10.04 26.21
C SER A 91 -7.65 10.44 24.74
N ILE A 92 -6.65 10.08 23.95
CA ILE A 92 -6.56 10.38 22.52
C ILE A 92 -6.48 9.08 21.73
N ASN A 93 -7.49 8.84 20.90
CA ASN A 93 -7.51 7.73 19.97
C ASN A 93 -7.08 8.20 18.59
N PHE A 94 -6.19 7.46 17.95
CA PHE A 94 -5.73 7.74 16.59
C PHE A 94 -6.31 6.77 15.57
N LYS A 95 -6.60 7.28 14.38
CA LYS A 95 -6.77 6.48 13.16
C LYS A 95 -5.75 6.92 12.13
N ILE A 96 -5.05 5.96 11.55
CA ILE A 96 -4.02 6.19 10.53
C ILE A 96 -4.51 5.62 9.21
N HIS A 97 -4.41 6.42 8.15
CA HIS A 97 -4.71 5.98 6.79
C HIS A 97 -3.55 6.32 5.87
N GLU A 98 -3.07 5.35 5.10
CA GLU A 98 -1.95 5.49 4.17
C GLU A 98 -2.41 5.24 2.72
N GLU A 99 -2.07 6.16 1.83
CA GLU A 99 -2.12 5.97 0.39
C GLU A 99 -0.68 5.73 -0.08
N ILE A 100 -0.43 4.56 -0.67
CA ILE A 100 0.92 4.06 -0.93
C ILE A 100 1.08 3.82 -2.42
N SER A 101 2.10 4.44 -3.00
CA SER A 101 2.56 4.15 -4.35
C SER A 101 3.86 3.39 -4.27
N SER A 102 3.92 2.22 -4.90
CA SER A 102 5.08 1.34 -4.89
C SER A 102 5.52 1.01 -6.31
N ILE A 103 6.83 0.89 -6.50
CA ILE A 103 7.47 0.43 -7.74
C ILE A 103 8.43 -0.70 -7.37
N ALA A 104 8.22 -1.88 -7.95
CA ALA A 104 9.12 -3.02 -7.78
C ALA A 104 10.50 -2.70 -8.38
N ILE A 105 11.54 -3.05 -7.65
CA ILE A 105 12.93 -2.94 -8.12
C ILE A 105 13.31 -4.28 -8.75
N MET A 106 13.73 -4.24 -10.03
CA MET A 106 14.09 -5.44 -10.82
C MET A 106 15.60 -5.73 -10.79
N ASP A 107 16.31 -5.17 -9.82
CA ASP A 107 17.74 -5.38 -9.65
C ASP A 107 17.99 -6.74 -8.99
N PRO A 108 18.82 -7.64 -9.57
CA PRO A 108 19.15 -8.92 -8.96
C PRO A 108 19.72 -8.80 -7.54
N GLU A 109 20.43 -7.71 -7.21
CA GLU A 109 20.99 -7.50 -5.88
C GLU A 109 19.93 -7.08 -4.85
N MET A 110 18.79 -6.57 -5.32
CA MET A 110 17.68 -6.10 -4.48
C MET A 110 16.36 -6.81 -4.86
N GLU A 111 16.45 -8.10 -5.17
CA GLU A 111 15.29 -8.89 -5.55
C GLU A 111 14.22 -8.86 -4.45
N GLY A 112 12.99 -8.53 -4.84
CA GLY A 112 11.85 -8.41 -3.92
C GLY A 112 11.74 -7.05 -3.20
N ALA A 113 12.73 -6.16 -3.35
CA ALA A 113 12.65 -4.81 -2.84
C ALA A 113 11.71 -3.93 -3.68
N SER A 114 11.14 -2.92 -3.04
CA SER A 114 10.28 -1.93 -3.69
C SER A 114 10.56 -0.55 -3.14
N GLU A 115 10.66 0.41 -4.05
CA GLU A 115 10.64 1.83 -3.68
C GLU A 115 9.18 2.21 -3.41
N ILE A 116 8.92 2.73 -2.21
CA ILE A 116 7.59 3.17 -1.82
C ILE A 116 7.54 4.66 -1.51
N PHE A 117 6.39 5.23 -1.82
CA PHE A 117 6.01 6.60 -1.53
C PHE A 117 4.73 6.53 -0.71
N VAL A 118 4.83 6.92 0.56
CA VAL A 118 3.71 6.86 1.50
C VAL A 118 3.18 8.26 1.73
N GLN A 119 1.90 8.47 1.48
CA GLN A 119 1.17 9.65 1.92
C GLN A 119 0.18 9.24 3.00
N GLY A 120 0.43 9.69 4.23
CA GLY A 120 -0.37 9.30 5.39
C GLY A 120 -1.19 10.45 5.97
N GLY A 121 -2.35 10.11 6.49
CA GLY A 121 -3.22 10.99 7.27
C GLY A 121 -3.39 10.48 8.70
N VAL A 122 -3.21 11.36 9.68
CA VAL A 122 -3.45 11.08 11.10
C VAL A 122 -4.74 11.77 11.51
N MET A 123 -5.71 10.98 11.95
CA MET A 123 -6.93 11.46 12.58
C MET A 123 -6.90 11.20 14.07
N ALA A 124 -7.44 12.12 14.87
CA ALA A 124 -7.55 11.96 16.31
C ALA A 124 -8.97 12.21 16.82
N GLN A 125 -9.35 11.44 17.82
CA GLN A 125 -10.53 11.68 18.65
C GLN A 125 -10.03 11.90 20.08
N MET A 126 -10.49 12.96 20.73
CA MET A 126 -10.04 13.33 22.06
C MET A 126 -11.21 13.30 23.05
N THR A 127 -10.97 12.69 24.20
CA THR A 127 -11.84 12.77 25.37
C THR A 127 -11.05 13.37 26.53
N SER A 128 -11.73 14.17 27.36
CA SER A 128 -11.08 14.83 28.51
C SER A 128 -12.03 14.88 29.69
N SER A 129 -11.49 14.75 30.89
CA SER A 129 -12.22 14.89 32.15
C SER A 129 -12.62 16.33 32.47
N ASP A 130 -11.98 17.33 31.86
CA ASP A 130 -12.40 18.73 31.99
C ASP A 130 -13.72 18.93 31.22
N ALA A 131 -14.74 19.38 31.95
CA ALA A 131 -16.10 19.55 31.42
C ALA A 131 -16.21 20.69 30.39
N HIS A 132 -15.30 21.66 30.41
CA HIS A 132 -15.41 22.90 29.67
C HIS A 132 -14.46 22.98 28.48
N LYS A 133 -13.25 22.44 28.61
CA LYS A 133 -12.23 22.55 27.58
C LYS A 133 -11.41 21.28 27.44
N ASN A 134 -10.82 21.13 26.27
CA ASN A 134 -9.81 20.13 26.00
C ASN A 134 -8.43 20.79 26.16
N SER A 135 -7.57 20.20 26.97
CA SER A 135 -6.18 20.68 27.12
C SER A 135 -5.37 20.41 25.84
N PRO A 136 -4.51 21.35 25.42
CA PRO A 136 -3.67 21.19 24.24
C PRO A 136 -2.56 20.14 24.46
N TRP A 137 -2.03 19.61 23.37
CA TRP A 137 -1.01 18.55 23.38
C TRP A 137 -0.15 18.59 22.10
N PHE A 138 0.98 17.89 22.08
CA PHE A 138 1.83 17.75 20.88
C PHE A 138 1.72 16.35 20.28
N LEU A 139 1.76 16.26 18.95
CA LEU A 139 1.95 15.00 18.24
C LEU A 139 3.44 14.67 18.20
N ASP A 140 3.85 13.63 18.92
CA ASP A 140 5.16 13.00 18.76
C ASP A 140 5.06 11.97 17.64
N ALA A 141 5.62 12.32 16.48
CA ALA A 141 5.64 11.48 15.28
C ALA A 141 7.08 10.99 15.04
N LYS A 142 7.28 9.68 15.19
CA LYS A 142 8.59 9.03 15.03
C LYS A 142 8.46 7.76 14.20
N THR A 143 9.52 7.27 13.61
CA THR A 143 9.54 5.91 13.06
C THR A 143 9.69 4.88 14.18
N LYS A 144 9.52 3.59 13.88
CA LYS A 144 9.83 2.47 14.80
C LYS A 144 11.30 2.48 15.26
N THR A 145 12.20 3.07 14.47
CA THR A 145 13.63 3.24 14.82
C THR A 145 13.89 4.51 15.63
N GLY A 146 12.87 5.35 15.87
CA GLY A 146 12.95 6.57 16.67
C GLY A 146 13.30 7.83 15.89
N GLU A 147 13.44 7.75 14.56
CA GLU A 147 13.70 8.90 13.69
C GLU A 147 12.47 9.81 13.63
N ILE A 148 12.67 11.12 13.52
CA ILE A 148 11.56 12.07 13.52
C ILE A 148 10.87 12.05 12.16
N VAL A 149 9.55 11.95 12.17
CA VAL A 149 8.70 12.02 10.98
C VAL A 149 8.34 13.47 10.69
N ASP A 150 8.55 13.91 9.46
CA ASP A 150 8.07 15.23 9.05
C ASP A 150 6.55 15.20 8.86
N VAL A 151 5.86 16.03 9.66
CA VAL A 151 4.40 16.09 9.70
C VAL A 151 3.94 17.50 9.34
N THR A 152 2.97 17.58 8.43
CA THR A 152 2.25 18.81 8.13
C THR A 152 0.99 18.86 9.00
N PRO A 153 0.94 19.74 10.02
CA PRO A 153 -0.20 19.81 10.93
C PRO A 153 -1.41 20.46 10.25
N ASN A 154 -2.62 20.04 10.64
CA ASN A 154 -3.84 20.69 10.19
C ASN A 154 -4.03 22.02 10.94
N VAL A 155 -3.97 23.14 10.22
CA VAL A 155 -4.10 24.50 10.78
C VAL A 155 -5.44 24.78 11.47
N SER A 156 -6.48 23.99 11.18
CA SER A 156 -7.81 24.13 11.83
C SER A 156 -7.78 23.69 13.30
N TYR A 157 -6.88 22.76 13.63
CA TYR A 157 -6.76 22.15 14.96
C TYR A 157 -5.36 22.32 15.55
N SER A 158 -4.51 23.15 14.94
CA SER A 158 -3.16 23.38 15.42
C SER A 158 -2.80 24.85 15.43
N LYS A 159 -1.93 25.22 16.38
CA LYS A 159 -1.31 26.54 16.45
C LYS A 159 0.19 26.34 16.52
N LYS A 160 0.92 27.11 15.73
CA LYS A 160 2.38 27.17 15.84
C LYS A 160 2.72 27.75 17.21
N TRP A 161 3.48 26.99 17.99
CA TRP A 161 4.00 27.47 19.26
C TRP A 161 5.47 27.81 19.07
N ASP A 162 5.78 29.09 19.14
CA ASP A 162 7.15 29.55 19.14
C ASP A 162 7.79 29.13 20.46
N ALA A 163 8.65 28.12 20.40
CA ALA A 163 9.41 27.71 21.57
C ALA A 163 10.19 28.91 22.12
N GLN A 164 10.10 29.14 23.42
CA GLN A 164 10.96 30.14 24.08
C GLN A 164 12.43 29.77 23.83
N LYS A 165 13.29 30.80 23.69
CA LYS A 165 14.73 30.67 23.40
C LYS A 165 15.36 29.52 24.19
N GLY A 166 15.73 28.44 23.50
CA GLY A 166 16.48 27.32 24.07
C GLY A 166 15.78 25.95 24.13
N GLN A 167 14.49 25.85 23.80
CA GLN A 167 13.81 24.55 23.69
C GLN A 167 13.32 24.28 22.25
N ARG A 168 13.16 22.99 21.93
CA ARG A 168 13.00 22.32 20.62
C ARG A 168 12.45 23.14 19.44
N LYS A 169 12.89 22.74 18.23
CA LYS A 169 12.35 23.13 16.91
C LYS A 169 10.83 23.33 16.95
N LYS A 170 10.34 24.36 16.25
CA LYS A 170 8.93 24.75 16.05
C LYS A 170 7.99 23.54 16.16
N ALA A 171 7.34 23.40 17.31
CA ALA A 171 6.36 22.34 17.54
C ALA A 171 4.95 22.89 17.31
N SER A 172 4.10 22.10 16.68
CA SER A 172 2.70 22.48 16.46
C SER A 172 1.85 21.92 17.60
N VAL A 173 1.24 22.82 18.36
CA VAL A 173 0.35 22.46 19.46
C VAL A 173 -1.02 22.15 18.86
N ILE A 174 -1.54 20.96 19.16
CA ILE A 174 -2.87 20.53 18.73
C ILE A 174 -3.90 20.93 19.78
N THR A 175 -5.03 21.45 19.33
CA THR A 175 -6.17 21.84 20.16
C THR A 175 -7.46 21.47 19.43
N ILE A 176 -8.13 20.43 19.91
CA ILE A 176 -9.44 19.99 19.39
C ILE A 176 -10.53 20.57 20.29
N PRO A 177 -11.45 21.41 19.78
CA PRO A 177 -12.53 21.98 20.58
C PRO A 177 -13.38 20.89 21.27
N LYS A 178 -13.86 21.16 22.50
CA LYS A 178 -14.70 20.22 23.26
C LYS A 178 -15.98 19.84 22.53
N ALA A 179 -16.54 20.78 21.76
CA ALA A 179 -17.74 20.58 20.96
C ALA A 179 -17.52 19.68 19.72
N THR A 180 -16.27 19.44 19.33
CA THR A 180 -15.94 18.57 18.20
C THR A 180 -16.08 17.11 18.62
N VAL A 181 -17.05 16.42 18.02
CA VAL A 181 -17.32 14.99 18.27
C VAL A 181 -16.75 14.15 17.13
N GLY A 182 -16.10 13.03 17.47
CA GLY A 182 -15.57 12.06 16.52
C GLY A 182 -14.10 12.31 16.13
N PHE A 183 -13.66 11.64 15.06
CA PHE A 183 -12.30 11.74 14.54
C PHE A 183 -12.14 12.97 13.66
N VAL A 184 -11.08 13.74 13.89
CA VAL A 184 -10.71 14.89 13.04
C VAL A 184 -9.29 14.75 12.48
N PRO A 185 -9.03 15.19 11.25
CA PRO A 185 -7.69 15.16 10.68
C PRO A 185 -6.79 16.18 11.39
N ILE A 186 -5.70 15.71 12.01
CA ILE A 186 -4.79 16.56 12.80
C ILE A 186 -3.45 16.79 12.11
N ALA A 187 -3.01 15.87 11.27
CA ALA A 187 -1.75 15.96 10.55
C ALA A 187 -1.76 15.07 9.30
N SER A 188 -0.91 15.39 8.35
CA SER A 188 -0.52 14.51 7.25
C SER A 188 0.99 14.35 7.25
N TYR A 189 1.49 13.22 6.75
CA TYR A 189 2.91 12.94 6.63
C TYR A 189 3.24 12.32 5.28
N TYR A 190 4.52 12.36 4.95
CA TYR A 190 5.04 11.81 3.71
C TYR A 190 6.35 11.08 3.98
N PHE A 191 6.49 9.87 3.43
CA PHE A 191 7.74 9.13 3.44
C PHE A 191 8.10 8.65 2.05
N LYS A 192 9.41 8.53 1.85
CA LYS A 192 10.00 7.78 0.76
C LYS A 192 10.97 6.81 1.38
N GLU A 193 10.74 5.52 1.19
CA GLU A 193 11.59 4.46 1.73
C GLU A 193 11.68 3.30 0.72
N THR A 194 12.74 2.51 0.83
CA THR A 194 12.85 1.23 0.13
C THR A 194 12.51 0.15 1.14
N ILE A 195 11.56 -0.71 0.81
CA ILE A 195 11.19 -1.84 1.66
C ILE A 195 11.44 -3.15 0.93
N GLU A 196 12.05 -4.11 1.62
CA GLU A 196 12.24 -5.47 1.11
C GLU A 196 10.95 -6.30 1.20
N HIS A 197 10.00 -5.84 2.02
CA HIS A 197 8.85 -6.66 2.40
C HIS A 197 7.52 -5.97 2.12
N MET A 198 7.18 -5.84 0.84
CA MET A 198 5.79 -5.55 0.44
C MET A 198 4.82 -6.59 1.00
N PRO A 199 3.57 -6.24 1.38
CA PRO A 199 2.59 -7.18 1.94
C PRO A 199 2.11 -8.24 0.92
N LEU A 200 2.52 -8.10 -0.33
CA LEU A 200 2.25 -9.06 -1.40
C LEU A 200 3.49 -9.26 -2.26
N LEU A 201 3.52 -10.39 -2.94
CA LEU A 201 4.46 -10.69 -4.00
C LEU A 201 3.68 -10.73 -5.31
N LEU A 202 4.23 -10.08 -6.33
CA LEU A 202 3.68 -10.02 -7.67
C LEU A 202 4.72 -10.56 -8.64
N GLU A 203 4.45 -11.73 -9.20
CA GLU A 203 5.31 -12.39 -10.16
C GLU A 203 4.67 -12.33 -11.54
N ARG A 204 5.47 -11.97 -12.54
CA ARG A 204 5.06 -11.91 -13.94
C ARG A 204 5.92 -12.87 -14.74
N ARG A 205 5.29 -13.75 -15.49
CA ARG A 205 5.94 -14.60 -16.49
C ARG A 205 5.38 -14.32 -17.87
N VAL A 206 6.26 -13.99 -18.81
CA VAL A 206 5.93 -13.80 -20.22
C VAL A 206 6.60 -14.92 -21.00
N THR A 207 5.82 -15.64 -21.80
CA THR A 207 6.32 -16.72 -22.67
C THR A 207 5.86 -16.47 -24.08
N ARG A 208 6.79 -16.44 -25.04
CA ARG A 208 6.52 -16.31 -26.47
C ARG A 208 6.80 -17.64 -27.17
N LYS A 209 5.89 -18.06 -28.06
CA LYS A 209 6.04 -19.22 -28.94
C LYS A 209 5.56 -18.84 -30.34
N GLY A 210 6.47 -18.38 -31.19
CA GLY A 210 6.15 -17.81 -32.49
C GLY A 210 5.43 -16.46 -32.35
N ASP A 211 4.24 -16.38 -32.94
CA ASP A 211 3.30 -15.24 -32.90
C ASP A 211 2.43 -15.21 -31.63
N ILE A 212 2.45 -16.28 -30.83
CA ILE A 212 1.66 -16.37 -29.61
C ILE A 212 2.48 -15.91 -28.41
N VAL A 213 1.95 -14.95 -27.67
CA VAL A 213 2.45 -14.53 -26.36
C VAL A 213 1.45 -14.87 -25.28
N GLN A 214 1.93 -15.53 -24.23
CA GLN A 214 1.17 -15.78 -23.01
C GLN A 214 1.80 -15.00 -21.86
N VAL A 215 0.97 -14.28 -21.13
CA VAL A 215 1.35 -13.55 -19.92
C VAL A 215 0.60 -14.16 -18.75
N ALA A 216 1.35 -14.69 -17.79
CA ALA A 216 0.83 -15.17 -16.52
C ALA A 216 1.26 -14.23 -15.40
N VAL A 217 0.32 -13.91 -14.51
CA VAL A 217 0.54 -13.07 -13.35
C VAL A 217 0.10 -13.83 -12.12
N GLN A 218 1.02 -14.03 -11.17
CA GLN A 218 0.73 -14.65 -9.89
C GLN A 218 0.85 -13.60 -8.78
N VAL A 219 -0.16 -13.55 -7.92
CA VAL A 219 -0.17 -12.69 -6.75
C VAL A 219 -0.25 -13.54 -5.51
N ARG A 220 0.61 -13.27 -4.54
CA ARG A 220 0.65 -13.97 -3.26
C ARG A 220 0.62 -13.00 -2.10
N SER A 221 -0.28 -13.23 -1.16
CA SER A 221 -0.35 -12.50 0.11
C SER A 221 0.67 -13.09 1.08
N LYS A 222 1.41 -12.25 1.81
CA LYS A 222 2.45 -12.73 2.72
C LYS A 222 1.89 -13.30 4.02
N LEU A 223 2.56 -14.33 4.54
CA LEU A 223 2.29 -14.90 5.87
C LEU A 223 2.63 -13.96 7.04
N THR A 224 3.33 -12.86 6.78
CA THR A 224 3.63 -11.83 7.79
C THR A 224 2.56 -10.76 7.90
N ASN A 225 1.61 -10.71 6.96
CA ASN A 225 0.51 -9.73 7.02
C ASN A 225 -0.31 -9.94 8.29
N LEU A 226 -0.74 -8.85 8.93
CA LEU A 226 -1.62 -8.92 10.09
C LEU A 226 -3.07 -9.23 9.68
N TYR A 227 -3.48 -8.76 8.50
CA TYR A 227 -4.84 -8.87 7.99
C TYR A 227 -4.85 -9.28 6.51
N ASP A 228 -6.01 -9.70 6.03
CA ASP A 228 -6.23 -10.03 4.63
C ASP A 228 -6.12 -8.78 3.73
N LEU A 229 -5.83 -9.03 2.46
CA LEU A 229 -5.88 -7.99 1.43
C LEU A 229 -7.31 -7.96 0.87
N THR A 230 -7.82 -6.77 0.60
CA THR A 230 -9.19 -6.54 0.10
C THR A 230 -9.16 -5.59 -1.10
N ASP A 231 -10.26 -5.55 -1.85
CA ASP A 231 -10.43 -4.69 -3.01
C ASP A 231 -9.28 -4.82 -4.03
N LEU A 232 -8.87 -6.07 -4.30
CA LEU A 232 -7.75 -6.34 -5.19
C LEU A 232 -8.16 -6.10 -6.64
N SER A 233 -7.30 -5.39 -7.38
CA SER A 233 -7.42 -5.28 -8.83
C SER A 233 -6.05 -5.38 -9.49
N ILE A 234 -5.94 -6.22 -10.52
CA ILE A 234 -4.76 -6.29 -11.38
C ILE A 234 -5.15 -5.68 -12.72
N THR A 235 -4.39 -4.70 -13.19
CA THR A 235 -4.52 -4.12 -14.52
C THR A 235 -3.23 -4.37 -15.29
N LEU A 236 -3.34 -5.13 -16.39
CA LEU A 236 -2.26 -5.42 -17.33
C LEU A 236 -2.45 -4.54 -18.57
N ALA A 237 -1.43 -3.77 -18.94
CA ALA A 237 -1.43 -3.03 -20.20
C ALA A 237 -0.79 -3.87 -21.32
N LEU A 238 -1.43 -3.91 -22.49
CA LEU A 238 -0.92 -4.60 -23.66
C LEU A 238 -0.08 -3.62 -24.52
N PRO A 239 1.18 -3.95 -24.84
CA PRO A 239 2.02 -3.11 -25.68
C PRO A 239 1.50 -3.10 -27.12
N ASP A 240 1.90 -2.10 -27.90
CA ASP A 240 1.42 -1.88 -29.28
C ASP A 240 1.57 -3.09 -30.23
N PRO A 241 2.64 -3.91 -30.16
CA PRO A 241 2.80 -5.06 -31.06
C PRO A 241 1.75 -6.17 -30.89
N VAL A 242 0.97 -6.15 -29.80
CA VAL A 242 -0.10 -7.14 -29.55
C VAL A 242 -1.32 -6.84 -30.44
N ILE A 243 -1.89 -7.86 -31.07
CA ILE A 243 -3.14 -7.73 -31.82
C ILE A 243 -4.29 -7.77 -30.82
N GLY A 244 -4.99 -6.64 -30.67
CA GLY A 244 -6.01 -6.48 -29.62
C GLY A 244 -7.25 -7.36 -29.82
N GLU A 245 -7.53 -7.75 -31.06
CA GLU A 245 -8.69 -8.57 -31.42
C GLU A 245 -8.54 -10.04 -30.98
N ASP A 246 -7.30 -10.50 -30.82
CA ASP A 246 -6.95 -11.89 -30.46
C ASP A 246 -6.61 -12.07 -28.97
N VAL A 247 -7.04 -11.14 -28.13
CA VAL A 247 -6.81 -11.21 -26.68
C VAL A 247 -7.77 -12.20 -26.04
N GLU A 248 -7.24 -13.30 -25.53
CA GLU A 248 -7.97 -14.37 -24.85
C GLU A 248 -7.55 -14.47 -23.38
N VAL A 249 -8.50 -14.31 -22.45
CA VAL A 249 -8.22 -14.50 -21.02
C VAL A 249 -8.37 -15.98 -20.67
N ASN A 250 -7.24 -16.66 -20.48
CA ASN A 250 -7.22 -18.11 -20.24
C ASN A 250 -7.52 -18.49 -18.78
N VAL A 251 -7.08 -17.66 -17.82
CA VAL A 251 -7.25 -17.93 -16.38
C VAL A 251 -7.75 -16.67 -15.67
N GLY A 252 -8.82 -16.85 -14.90
CA GLY A 252 -9.50 -15.79 -14.14
C GLY A 252 -10.55 -15.03 -14.97
N GLU A 253 -11.43 -14.30 -14.29
CA GLU A 253 -12.51 -13.53 -14.91
C GLU A 253 -12.06 -12.11 -15.29
N GLY A 254 -11.07 -12.03 -16.19
CA GLY A 254 -10.50 -10.77 -16.67
C GLY A 254 -11.40 -10.07 -17.69
N ILE A 255 -11.51 -8.74 -17.60
CA ILE A 255 -12.24 -7.93 -18.57
C ILE A 255 -11.21 -7.19 -19.43
N TYR A 256 -11.19 -7.49 -20.73
CA TYR A 256 -10.41 -6.75 -21.72
C TYR A 256 -11.18 -5.50 -22.19
N GLU A 257 -10.51 -4.35 -22.17
CA GLU A 257 -11.03 -3.08 -22.69
C GLU A 257 -10.23 -2.68 -23.95
N PRO A 258 -10.73 -2.94 -25.17
CA PRO A 258 -9.98 -2.75 -26.42
C PRO A 258 -9.48 -1.32 -26.63
N VAL A 259 -10.31 -0.33 -26.30
CA VAL A 259 -9.98 1.10 -26.47
C VAL A 259 -8.77 1.52 -25.62
N LYS A 260 -8.66 0.96 -24.41
CA LYS A 260 -7.55 1.26 -23.50
C LYS A 260 -6.40 0.27 -23.64
N ARG A 261 -6.59 -0.83 -24.36
CA ARG A 261 -5.67 -1.97 -24.47
C ARG A 261 -5.22 -2.48 -23.09
N VAL A 262 -6.17 -2.62 -22.17
CA VAL A 262 -5.91 -3.13 -20.81
C VAL A 262 -6.82 -4.30 -20.47
N ILE A 263 -6.30 -5.21 -19.65
CA ILE A 263 -7.08 -6.30 -19.05
C ILE A 263 -7.13 -6.04 -17.55
N THR A 264 -8.33 -6.12 -16.97
CA THR A 264 -8.52 -5.92 -15.53
C THR A 264 -9.14 -7.16 -14.90
N TRP A 265 -8.46 -7.71 -13.90
CA TRP A 265 -9.01 -8.72 -12.99
C TRP A 265 -9.34 -8.07 -11.64
N LYS A 266 -10.45 -8.48 -11.03
CA LYS A 266 -10.86 -8.02 -9.71
C LYS A 266 -11.07 -9.22 -8.79
N LEU A 267 -10.60 -9.09 -7.56
CA LEU A 267 -10.78 -10.07 -6.50
C LEU A 267 -11.18 -9.32 -5.23
N SER A 268 -12.26 -9.76 -4.58
CA SER A 268 -12.81 -9.06 -3.40
C SER A 268 -11.85 -9.12 -2.22
N ALA A 269 -11.27 -10.28 -1.96
CA ALA A 269 -10.31 -10.51 -0.89
C ALA A 269 -9.29 -11.59 -1.24
N LEU A 270 -8.09 -11.47 -0.70
CA LEU A 270 -7.04 -12.47 -0.74
C LEU A 270 -6.57 -12.72 0.68
N GLN A 271 -6.82 -13.93 1.18
CA GLN A 271 -6.46 -14.27 2.55
C GLN A 271 -4.95 -14.26 2.75
N LYS A 272 -4.53 -14.04 3.98
CA LYS A 272 -3.13 -14.14 4.38
C LYS A 272 -2.52 -15.49 3.98
N GLY A 273 -1.43 -15.45 3.21
CA GLY A 273 -0.70 -16.64 2.77
C GLY A 273 -1.18 -17.23 1.45
N ASP A 274 -2.40 -16.89 1.02
CA ASP A 274 -2.99 -17.38 -0.21
C ASP A 274 -2.34 -16.77 -1.45
N SER A 275 -2.51 -17.46 -2.57
CA SER A 275 -2.13 -16.98 -3.88
C SER A 275 -3.23 -17.23 -4.90
N PHE A 276 -3.29 -16.38 -5.91
CA PHE A 276 -4.08 -16.62 -7.10
C PHE A 276 -3.26 -16.29 -8.34
N MET A 277 -3.66 -16.88 -9.47
CA MET A 277 -3.01 -16.69 -10.75
C MET A 277 -4.05 -16.27 -11.79
N VAL A 278 -3.64 -15.37 -12.67
CA VAL A 278 -4.41 -14.97 -13.85
C VAL A 278 -3.52 -15.06 -15.08
N SER A 279 -4.11 -15.32 -16.24
CA SER A 279 -3.33 -15.36 -17.48
C SER A 279 -4.12 -14.92 -18.69
N VAL A 280 -3.40 -14.35 -19.64
CA VAL A 280 -3.89 -13.95 -20.95
C VAL A 280 -2.99 -14.56 -22.01
N ARG A 281 -3.60 -14.96 -23.13
CA ARG A 281 -2.95 -15.28 -24.39
C ARG A 281 -3.31 -14.24 -25.43
N CYS A 282 -2.37 -13.85 -26.26
CA CYS A 282 -2.58 -12.89 -27.33
C CYS A 282 -1.64 -13.19 -28.51
N LEU A 283 -2.03 -12.73 -29.69
CA LEU A 283 -1.15 -12.73 -30.86
C LEU A 283 -0.31 -11.44 -30.90
N VAL A 284 0.90 -11.55 -31.44
CA VAL A 284 1.79 -10.43 -31.75
C VAL A 284 2.12 -10.43 -33.22
N ASN A 285 2.38 -9.26 -33.79
CA ASN A 285 2.86 -9.16 -35.17
C ASN A 285 4.18 -9.94 -35.33
N ASP A 286 4.36 -10.63 -36.46
CA ASP A 286 5.53 -11.47 -36.73
C ASP A 286 6.86 -10.71 -36.58
N ASP A 287 6.87 -9.43 -36.98
CA ASP A 287 8.04 -8.54 -36.92
C ASP A 287 8.25 -7.87 -35.54
N ALA A 288 7.51 -8.26 -34.50
CA ALA A 288 7.60 -7.65 -33.19
C ALA A 288 8.94 -7.98 -32.50
N ASP A 289 9.69 -6.95 -32.16
CA ASP A 289 10.88 -7.04 -31.29
C ASP A 289 10.47 -7.40 -29.85
N ASP A 290 11.08 -8.44 -29.28
CA ASP A 290 10.88 -8.86 -27.89
C ASP A 290 11.17 -7.73 -26.89
N ALA A 291 12.09 -6.81 -27.21
CA ALA A 291 12.39 -5.66 -26.36
C ALA A 291 11.19 -4.70 -26.21
N LEU A 292 10.23 -4.73 -27.13
CA LEU A 292 8.99 -3.95 -27.10
C LEU A 292 7.85 -4.68 -26.38
N LEU A 293 7.98 -5.97 -26.10
CA LEU A 293 6.98 -6.79 -25.40
C LEU A 293 7.03 -6.59 -23.88
N LYS A 294 6.89 -5.33 -23.47
CA LYS A 294 6.76 -4.96 -22.05
C LYS A 294 5.29 -4.95 -21.70
N PHE A 295 4.96 -5.66 -20.63
CA PHE A 295 3.59 -5.76 -20.11
C PHE A 295 3.54 -5.11 -18.73
N PRO A 296 3.36 -3.78 -18.64
CA PRO A 296 3.23 -3.10 -17.36
C PRO A 296 2.03 -3.63 -16.58
N ILE A 297 2.25 -3.89 -15.30
CA ILE A 297 1.21 -4.32 -14.37
C ILE A 297 1.03 -3.26 -13.29
N VAL A 298 -0.22 -2.91 -13.04
CA VAL A 298 -0.63 -2.12 -11.88
C VAL A 298 -1.52 -2.99 -11.01
N LEU A 299 -1.09 -3.23 -9.79
CA LEU A 299 -1.89 -3.90 -8.76
C LEU A 299 -2.40 -2.87 -7.77
N ARG A 300 -3.66 -2.98 -7.37
CA ARG A 300 -4.24 -2.21 -6.27
C ARG A 300 -4.83 -3.14 -5.22
N CYS A 301 -4.73 -2.77 -3.95
CA CYS A 301 -5.41 -3.44 -2.85
C CYS A 301 -5.50 -2.53 -1.62
N SER A 302 -6.30 -2.95 -0.63
CA SER A 302 -6.42 -2.30 0.68
C SER A 302 -6.25 -3.31 1.80
N SER A 303 -5.85 -2.87 2.99
CA SER A 303 -5.86 -3.71 4.20
C SER A 303 -5.99 -2.88 5.47
N LEU A 304 -6.32 -3.54 6.58
CA LEU A 304 -6.43 -2.95 7.92
C LEU A 304 -5.08 -2.93 8.66
N ASP A 305 -4.01 -2.60 7.93
CA ASP A 305 -2.64 -2.56 8.45
C ASP A 305 -1.98 -1.21 8.12
N GLN A 306 -0.71 -1.06 8.51
CA GLN A 306 0.16 0.06 8.17
C GLN A 306 1.44 -0.50 7.58
N ILE A 307 1.84 0.02 6.41
CA ILE A 307 3.10 -0.39 5.78
C ILE A 307 4.26 0.46 6.31
N SER A 308 4.04 1.76 6.49
CA SER A 308 5.13 2.61 6.97
C SER A 308 5.55 2.27 8.40
N THR A 309 6.76 2.70 8.73
CA THR A 309 7.30 2.59 10.09
C THR A 309 6.83 3.72 11.03
N GLY A 310 5.89 4.58 10.62
CA GLY A 310 5.42 5.70 11.44
C GLY A 310 4.72 5.27 12.73
N ASP A 311 5.09 5.87 13.86
CA ASP A 311 4.53 5.73 15.19
C ASP A 311 4.11 7.12 15.70
N PHE A 312 2.90 7.20 16.26
CA PHE A 312 2.24 8.46 16.61
C PHE A 312 1.74 8.40 18.04
N LYS A 313 2.22 9.34 18.86
CA LYS A 313 1.87 9.46 20.28
C LYS A 313 1.47 10.88 20.61
N ALA A 314 0.56 11.03 21.55
CA ALA A 314 0.27 12.34 22.12
C ALA A 314 1.17 12.58 23.33
N VAL A 315 1.80 13.75 23.39
CA VAL A 315 2.62 14.17 24.53
C VAL A 315 2.14 15.51 25.08
N GLU A 316 2.35 15.73 26.37
CA GLU A 316 1.89 16.93 27.09
C GLU A 316 2.43 18.22 26.46
N ALA A 317 1.57 19.22 26.29
CA ALA A 317 2.00 20.55 25.86
C ALA A 317 2.60 21.34 27.02
N THR A 318 3.77 21.93 26.81
CA THR A 318 4.45 22.74 27.83
C THR A 318 3.55 23.89 28.30
N GLY A 319 3.34 23.98 29.62
CA GLY A 319 2.46 24.98 30.24
C GLY A 319 0.99 24.58 30.34
N TYR A 320 0.65 23.35 29.96
CA TYR A 320 -0.70 22.80 30.03
C TYR A 320 -0.67 21.40 30.66
N PRO A 321 -0.51 21.31 32.00
CA PRO A 321 -0.41 20.02 32.68
C PRO A 321 -1.65 19.17 32.42
N ALA A 322 -1.42 17.95 31.95
CA ALA A 322 -2.47 16.96 31.72
C ALA A 322 -1.89 15.54 31.75
N ALA A 323 -2.65 14.62 32.32
CA ALA A 323 -2.33 13.20 32.21
C ALA A 323 -2.84 12.68 30.86
N ILE A 324 -1.93 12.35 29.94
CA ILE A 324 -2.28 11.94 28.57
C ILE A 324 -2.11 10.42 28.42
N SER A 325 -3.18 9.78 27.94
CA SER A 325 -3.16 8.44 27.36
C SER A 325 -3.45 8.54 25.86
N SER A 326 -2.70 7.80 25.04
CA SER A 326 -2.96 7.75 23.61
C SER A 326 -2.81 6.35 23.03
N GLU A 327 -3.69 6.00 22.11
CA GLU A 327 -3.73 4.69 21.47
C GLU A 327 -4.05 4.81 19.97
N VAL A 328 -3.43 3.97 19.14
CA VAL A 328 -3.80 3.84 17.72
C VAL A 328 -4.82 2.72 17.58
N ILE A 329 -6.09 3.08 17.39
CA ILE A 329 -7.19 2.12 17.36
C ILE A 329 -7.46 1.53 15.96
N SER A 330 -6.92 2.15 14.91
CA SER A 330 -7.11 1.68 13.54
C SER A 330 -5.97 2.14 12.64
N ARG A 331 -5.48 1.19 11.84
CA ARG A 331 -4.50 1.38 10.78
C ARG A 331 -5.12 0.87 9.49
N THR A 332 -4.95 1.61 8.42
CA THR A 332 -5.42 1.20 7.10
C THR A 332 -4.46 1.68 6.04
N PHE A 333 -4.32 0.91 4.96
CA PHE A 333 -3.63 1.36 3.79
C PHE A 333 -4.40 1.05 2.51
N ARG A 334 -4.10 1.83 1.48
CA ARG A 334 -4.39 1.56 0.07
C ARG A 334 -3.08 1.56 -0.69
N LEU A 335 -2.86 0.49 -1.45
CA LEU A 335 -1.64 0.26 -2.19
C LEU A 335 -1.91 0.35 -3.68
N ILE A 336 -1.02 1.03 -4.40
CA ILE A 336 -0.86 0.97 -5.84
C ILE A 336 0.57 0.49 -6.11
N HIS A 337 0.73 -0.78 -6.48
CA HIS A 337 2.01 -1.39 -6.77
C HIS A 337 2.21 -1.54 -8.28
N ARG A 338 3.40 -1.18 -8.78
CA ARG A 338 3.72 -1.19 -10.21
C ARG A 338 4.90 -2.09 -10.48
N VAL A 339 4.72 -2.97 -11.47
CA VAL A 339 5.77 -3.79 -12.08
C VAL A 339 5.93 -3.31 -13.52
N LYS A 340 7.13 -2.82 -13.84
CA LYS A 340 7.50 -2.38 -15.20
C LYS A 340 8.11 -3.55 -15.94
#